data_AF-A0A363U8C9-F1
#
_entry.id   AF-A0A363U8C9-F1
#
_cell.length_a   1.000
_cell.length_b   1.000
_cell.length_c   1.000
_cell.angle_alpha   90.00
_cell.angle_beta   90.00
_cell.angle_gamma   90.00
#
_symmetry.space_group_name_H-M   'P 1'
#
loop_
_entity.id
_entity.type
_entity.pdbx_description
1 polymer ?
#
loop_
_entity_poly.entity_id
_entity_poly.type
_entity_poly.pdbx_seq_one_letter_code
_entity_poly.pdbx_strand_id
1 'polypeptide(L)'
;MKNKPVSKTLFWSILVAAAILLSVSTTYAQVDDVTLRFIKVQQEKVHVQMLDGVAGNPWQYRILADWMIAYVFRFITGLWIEVPLSAAFIGFRFVQCLLIFLLAGMYYRKLGLPLYVNLVGLSILAWGMSHSLYNSDLSLNVFFDIAFYLLATILILNKKYVWIPLLMVPAAFNRETSALIPLMLFVFPYFDDTGESKSAKSASIYAIISAVIFVVIFWGLRSYYGEQKFLTADGYYPGVGLLILNLTRWISWEQLLITLGLVPFLAIFAFGSWPRPLKIIFWLVVPIWFGVHFFASLVAESRLFLVPQALVFIPGMLSGLIERSDVELK
;
A
#
# COMPACT_ATOMS: atom_id res chain seq x y z
N MET A 1 25.00 -13.46 -24.33
CA MET A 1 24.50 -14.80 -23.93
C MET A 1 22.99 -14.71 -23.79
N LYS A 2 22.20 -15.52 -24.51
CA LYS A 2 20.73 -15.54 -24.35
C LYS A 2 20.39 -16.25 -23.02
N ASN A 3 19.86 -15.51 -22.05
CA ASN A 3 19.44 -16.09 -20.77
C ASN A 3 18.32 -17.11 -21.01
N LYS A 4 18.56 -18.38 -20.63
CA LYS A 4 17.50 -19.40 -20.66
C LYS A 4 16.36 -18.96 -19.73
N PRO A 5 15.08 -19.11 -20.14
CA PRO A 5 13.97 -18.75 -19.29
C PRO A 5 13.96 -19.60 -18.01
N VAL A 6 13.89 -18.95 -16.85
CA VAL A 6 13.73 -19.61 -15.54
C VAL A 6 12.41 -20.39 -15.55
N SER A 7 12.43 -21.63 -15.07
CA SER A 7 11.20 -22.44 -14.97
C SER A 7 10.17 -21.75 -14.05
N LYS A 8 8.88 -21.91 -14.35
CA LYS A 8 7.81 -21.28 -13.56
C LYS A 8 7.89 -21.68 -12.08
N THR A 9 8.14 -22.96 -11.80
CA THR A 9 8.29 -23.47 -10.42
C THR A 9 9.45 -22.81 -9.70
N LEU A 10 10.62 -22.74 -10.34
CA LEU A 10 11.81 -22.12 -9.74
C LEU A 10 11.58 -20.62 -9.46
N PHE A 11 10.92 -19.91 -10.38
CA PHE A 11 10.55 -18.51 -10.16
C PHE A 11 9.73 -18.33 -8.87
N TRP A 12 8.66 -19.12 -8.71
CA TRP A 12 7.77 -19.00 -7.54
C TRP A 12 8.46 -19.41 -6.24
N SER A 13 9.27 -20.47 -6.25
CA SER A 13 10.04 -20.88 -5.06
C SER A 13 10.99 -19.78 -4.60
N ILE A 14 11.74 -19.17 -5.53
CA ILE A 14 12.65 -18.06 -5.21
C ILE A 14 11.88 -16.85 -4.71
N LEU A 15 10.76 -16.50 -5.35
CA LEU A 15 9.95 -15.36 -4.94
C LEU A 15 9.40 -15.54 -3.51
N VAL A 16 8.88 -16.73 -3.18
CA VAL A 16 8.35 -17.02 -1.84
C VAL A 16 9.47 -16.97 -0.80
N ALA A 17 10.62 -17.59 -1.07
CA ALA A 17 11.76 -17.56 -0.17
C ALA A 17 12.24 -16.12 0.07
N ALA A 18 12.38 -15.32 -0.99
CA ALA A 18 12.75 -13.91 -0.88
C ALA A 18 11.71 -13.11 -0.09
N ALA A 19 10.42 -13.30 -0.37
CA ALA A 19 9.35 -12.62 0.36
C ALA A 19 9.37 -12.93 1.86
N ILE A 20 9.64 -14.17 2.26
CA ILE A 20 9.80 -14.55 3.67
C ILE A 20 11.00 -13.83 4.30
N LEU A 21 12.18 -13.90 3.68
CA LEU A 21 13.40 -13.27 4.22
C LEU A 21 13.26 -11.74 4.31
N LEU A 22 12.68 -11.10 3.30
CA LEU A 22 12.40 -9.67 3.30
C LEU A 22 11.34 -9.30 4.36
N SER A 23 10.35 -10.16 4.59
CA SER A 23 9.34 -9.93 5.65
C SER A 23 9.93 -10.01 7.05
N VAL A 24 10.79 -11.00 7.31
CA VAL A 24 11.50 -11.12 8.60
C VAL A 24 12.36 -9.89 8.84
N SER A 25 13.22 -9.53 7.87
CA SER A 25 14.12 -8.37 8.01
C SER A 25 13.37 -7.05 8.14
N THR A 26 12.33 -6.82 7.34
CA THR A 26 11.50 -5.60 7.42
C THR A 26 10.78 -5.50 8.75
N THR A 27 10.17 -6.60 9.22
CA THR A 27 9.45 -6.62 10.49
C THR A 27 10.41 -6.40 11.67
N TYR A 28 11.57 -7.04 11.63
CA TYR A 28 12.62 -6.83 12.63
C TYR A 28 13.05 -5.36 12.68
N ALA A 29 13.39 -4.76 11.54
CA ALA A 29 13.80 -3.36 11.46
C ALA A 29 12.73 -2.41 12.01
N GLN A 30 11.46 -2.65 11.68
CA GLN A 30 10.34 -1.82 12.16
C GLN A 30 10.10 -1.96 13.67
N VAL A 31 10.23 -3.18 14.21
CA VAL A 31 10.07 -3.42 15.66
C VAL A 31 11.25 -2.84 16.43
N ASP A 32 12.46 -2.89 15.86
CA ASP A 32 13.65 -2.28 16.44
C ASP A 32 13.53 -0.75 16.47
N ASP A 33 13.14 -0.14 15.36
CA ASP A 33 12.93 1.32 15.22
C ASP A 33 11.84 1.84 16.19
N VAL A 34 10.70 1.17 16.25
CA VAL A 34 9.59 1.57 17.14
C VAL A 34 9.87 1.18 18.59
N THR A 35 10.63 0.11 18.83
CA THR A 35 10.88 -0.56 20.12
C THR A 35 9.69 -1.33 20.70
N LEU A 36 9.99 -2.45 21.39
CA LEU A 36 8.99 -3.26 22.10
C LEU A 36 8.26 -2.48 23.19
N ARG A 37 8.94 -1.54 23.85
CA ARG A 37 8.34 -0.69 24.89
C ARG A 37 7.24 0.18 24.31
N PHE A 38 7.48 0.79 23.15
CA PHE A 38 6.47 1.61 22.48
C PHE A 38 5.28 0.78 22.03
N ILE A 39 5.50 -0.41 21.47
CA ILE A 39 4.40 -1.32 21.09
C ILE A 39 3.53 -1.65 22.31
N LYS A 40 4.15 -1.99 23.44
CA LYS A 40 3.40 -2.32 24.66
C LYS A 40 2.64 -1.13 25.25
N VAL A 41 3.19 0.07 25.21
CA VAL A 41 2.59 1.23 25.90
C VAL A 41 1.67 2.00 24.97
N GLN A 42 2.15 2.36 23.79
CA GLN A 42 1.47 3.29 22.89
C GLN A 42 0.58 2.57 21.87
N GLN A 43 1.07 1.52 21.21
CA GLN A 43 0.25 0.79 20.22
C GLN A 43 -0.96 0.10 20.89
N GLU A 44 -0.75 -0.54 22.05
CA GLU A 44 -1.84 -1.13 22.83
C GLU A 44 -2.88 -0.09 23.25
N LYS A 45 -2.43 1.07 23.74
CA LYS A 45 -3.33 2.17 24.10
C LYS A 45 -4.18 2.62 22.91
N VAL A 46 -3.56 2.87 21.75
CA VAL A 46 -4.28 3.30 20.54
C VAL A 46 -5.26 2.23 20.09
N HIS A 47 -4.85 0.95 20.13
CA HIS A 47 -5.71 -0.18 19.79
C HIS A 47 -6.97 -0.24 20.65
N VAL A 48 -6.82 -0.14 21.98
CA VAL A 48 -7.96 -0.10 22.91
C VAL A 48 -8.85 1.12 22.63
N GLN A 49 -8.26 2.30 22.43
CA GLN A 49 -9.02 3.51 22.11
C GLN A 49 -9.83 3.37 20.81
N MET A 50 -9.30 2.68 19.80
CA MET A 50 -10.00 2.45 18.54
C MET A 50 -11.18 1.49 18.71
N LEU A 51 -10.98 0.40 19.46
CA LEU A 51 -12.05 -0.55 19.78
C LEU A 51 -13.15 0.07 20.64
N ASP A 52 -12.80 0.96 21.56
CA ASP A 52 -13.72 1.62 22.49
C ASP A 52 -14.45 2.83 21.87
N GLY A 53 -14.10 3.25 20.65
CA GLY A 53 -14.78 4.37 19.99
C GLY A 53 -14.23 5.76 20.34
N VAL A 54 -13.04 5.87 20.93
CA VAL A 54 -12.49 7.11 21.52
C VAL A 54 -11.16 7.58 20.92
N ALA A 55 -10.67 6.96 19.83
CA ALA A 55 -9.36 7.26 19.23
C ALA A 55 -9.28 8.59 18.46
N GLY A 56 -10.41 9.28 18.22
CA GLY A 56 -10.45 10.52 17.45
C GLY A 56 -10.26 10.32 15.94
N ASN A 57 -10.50 11.36 15.15
CA ASN A 57 -10.38 11.33 13.68
C ASN A 57 -8.93 11.67 13.27
N PRO A 58 -8.28 10.88 12.39
CA PRO A 58 -8.89 9.85 11.52
C PRO A 58 -8.85 8.41 11.99
N TRP A 59 -8.18 8.11 13.11
CA TRP A 59 -7.99 6.73 13.55
C TRP A 59 -9.31 6.00 13.81
N GLN A 60 -10.31 6.66 14.39
CA GLN A 60 -11.59 6.06 14.74
C GLN A 60 -12.33 5.39 13.57
N TYR A 61 -12.12 5.87 12.34
CA TYR A 61 -12.78 5.33 11.14
C TYR A 61 -11.95 4.26 10.41
N ARG A 62 -10.78 3.89 10.93
CA ARG A 62 -9.81 2.98 10.28
C ARG A 62 -9.67 1.68 11.05
N ILE A 63 -10.78 0.98 11.24
CA ILE A 63 -10.93 -0.05 12.28
C ILE A 63 -10.51 -1.46 11.85
N LEU A 64 -10.26 -1.68 10.56
CA LEU A 64 -10.01 -3.03 10.02
C LEU A 64 -8.88 -3.76 10.75
N ALA A 65 -7.70 -3.14 10.84
CA ALA A 65 -6.53 -3.81 11.41
C ALA A 65 -6.73 -4.16 12.89
N ASP A 66 -7.35 -3.26 13.65
CA ASP A 66 -7.64 -3.46 15.07
C ASP A 66 -8.62 -4.61 15.30
N TRP A 67 -9.69 -4.70 14.51
CA TRP A 67 -10.58 -5.86 14.56
C TRP A 67 -9.84 -7.16 14.27
N MET A 68 -9.02 -7.20 13.22
CA MET A 68 -8.27 -8.40 12.88
C MET A 68 -7.28 -8.79 13.99
N ILE A 69 -6.60 -7.82 14.60
CA ILE A 69 -5.67 -8.05 15.69
C ILE A 69 -6.37 -8.58 16.94
N ALA A 70 -7.57 -8.09 17.26
CA ALA A 70 -8.34 -8.63 18.38
C ALA A 70 -8.60 -10.14 18.22
N TYR A 71 -8.86 -10.63 17.00
CA TYR A 71 -9.00 -12.06 16.73
C TYR A 71 -7.67 -12.82 16.83
N VAL A 72 -6.58 -12.27 16.30
CA VAL A 72 -5.24 -12.87 16.39
C VAL A 72 -4.79 -12.95 17.86
N PHE A 73 -5.06 -11.91 18.64
CA PHE A 73 -4.77 -11.87 20.06
C PHE A 73 -5.48 -12.99 20.81
N ARG A 74 -6.80 -13.17 20.60
CA ARG A 74 -7.58 -14.27 21.20
C ARG A 74 -7.01 -15.65 20.87
N PHE A 75 -6.57 -15.83 19.63
CA PHE A 75 -5.92 -17.07 19.21
C PHE A 75 -4.58 -17.29 19.94
N ILE A 76 -3.72 -16.27 20.00
CA ILE A 76 -2.41 -16.32 20.65
C ILE A 76 -2.51 -16.52 22.17
N THR A 77 -3.51 -15.93 22.82
CA THR A 77 -3.74 -16.14 24.26
C THR A 77 -4.02 -17.62 24.59
N GLY A 78 -4.57 -18.39 23.66
CA GLY A 78 -4.74 -19.84 23.81
C GLY A 78 -3.43 -20.65 23.77
N LEU A 79 -2.32 -20.03 23.35
CA LEU A 79 -1.00 -20.65 23.20
C LEU A 79 -0.05 -20.38 24.37
N TRP A 80 -0.52 -19.77 25.47
CA TRP A 80 0.27 -19.52 26.69
C TRP A 80 1.53 -18.66 26.49
N ILE A 81 1.50 -17.72 25.54
CA ILE A 81 2.60 -16.77 25.32
C ILE A 81 2.55 -15.66 26.38
N GLU A 82 3.70 -15.32 26.98
CA GLU A 82 3.81 -14.35 28.10
C GLU A 82 3.40 -12.91 27.74
N VAL A 83 3.63 -12.49 26.49
CA VAL A 83 3.30 -11.13 25.99
C VAL A 83 2.39 -11.24 24.75
N PRO A 84 1.14 -11.71 24.91
CA PRO A 84 0.33 -12.17 23.80
C PRO A 84 -0.04 -11.04 22.83
N LEU A 85 -0.22 -9.80 23.30
CA LEU A 85 -0.61 -8.69 22.45
C LEU A 85 0.55 -8.14 21.60
N SER A 86 1.74 -7.94 22.17
CA SER A 86 2.92 -7.55 21.36
C SER A 86 3.27 -8.63 20.34
N ALA A 87 3.18 -9.91 20.72
CA ALA A 87 3.34 -11.03 19.79
C ALA A 87 2.29 -10.98 18.66
N ALA A 88 1.03 -10.64 18.96
CA ALA A 88 0.00 -10.45 17.96
C ALA A 88 0.34 -9.33 16.97
N PHE A 89 0.76 -8.16 17.46
CA PHE A 89 1.18 -7.04 16.58
C PHE A 89 2.35 -7.41 15.67
N ILE A 90 3.39 -8.05 16.22
CA ILE A 90 4.60 -8.43 15.46
C ILE A 90 4.28 -9.54 14.45
N GLY A 91 3.55 -10.57 14.86
CA GLY A 91 3.13 -11.66 13.98
C GLY A 91 2.23 -11.15 12.85
N PHE A 92 1.29 -10.27 13.17
CA PHE A 92 0.42 -9.64 12.18
C PHE A 92 1.23 -8.79 11.19
N ARG A 93 2.21 -8.01 11.68
CA ARG A 93 3.13 -7.25 10.85
C ARG A 93 3.89 -8.14 9.88
N PHE A 94 4.44 -9.25 10.37
CA PHE A 94 5.15 -10.21 9.53
C PHE A 94 4.27 -10.74 8.38
N VAL A 95 3.04 -11.17 8.70
CA VAL A 95 2.09 -11.67 7.69
C VAL A 95 1.73 -10.57 6.68
N GLN A 96 1.54 -9.34 7.14
CA GLN A 96 1.25 -8.21 6.28
C GLN A 96 2.41 -7.90 5.32
N CYS A 97 3.64 -7.87 5.81
CA CYS A 97 4.83 -7.71 4.97
C CYS A 97 4.94 -8.84 3.93
N LEU A 98 4.70 -10.10 4.35
CA LEU A 98 4.73 -11.26 3.46
C LEU A 98 3.72 -11.13 2.33
N LEU A 99 2.49 -10.73 2.67
CA LEU A 99 1.44 -10.46 1.69
C LEU A 99 1.88 -9.36 0.71
N ILE A 100 2.42 -8.24 1.20
CA ILE A 100 2.87 -7.13 0.35
C ILE A 100 3.98 -7.58 -0.61
N PHE A 101 5.01 -8.27 -0.15
CA PHE A 101 6.11 -8.71 -1.03
C PHE A 101 5.65 -9.74 -2.07
N LEU A 102 4.77 -10.68 -1.69
CA LEU A 102 4.19 -11.63 -2.65
C LEU A 102 3.34 -10.90 -3.71
N LEU A 103 2.45 -9.99 -3.29
CA LEU A 103 1.64 -9.20 -4.21
C LEU A 103 2.49 -8.31 -5.12
N ALA A 104 3.50 -7.61 -4.58
CA ALA A 104 4.42 -6.79 -5.34
C ALA A 104 5.18 -7.63 -6.37
N GLY A 105 5.67 -8.81 -5.96
CA GLY A 105 6.38 -9.72 -6.86
C GLY A 105 5.50 -10.24 -7.99
N MET A 106 4.25 -10.61 -7.68
CA MET A 106 3.26 -10.99 -8.69
C MET A 106 2.95 -9.85 -9.66
N TYR A 107 2.77 -8.64 -9.13
CA TYR A 107 2.50 -7.44 -9.92
C TYR A 107 3.67 -7.08 -10.84
N TYR A 108 4.90 -7.05 -10.33
CA TYR A 108 6.12 -6.78 -11.10
C TYR A 108 6.32 -7.82 -12.21
N ARG A 109 6.04 -9.09 -11.92
CA ARG A 109 6.05 -10.14 -12.94
C ARG A 109 4.99 -9.90 -14.02
N LYS A 110 3.80 -9.43 -13.63
CA LYS A 110 2.70 -9.09 -14.55
C LYS A 110 3.06 -7.92 -15.48
N LEU A 111 3.90 -6.99 -15.02
CA LEU A 111 4.47 -5.92 -15.84
C LEU A 111 5.61 -6.39 -16.79
N GLY A 112 5.95 -7.69 -16.78
CA GLY A 112 6.98 -8.26 -17.64
C GLY A 112 8.39 -8.23 -17.04
N LEU A 113 8.56 -7.79 -15.79
CA LEU A 113 9.87 -7.74 -15.17
C LEU A 113 10.42 -9.17 -14.93
N PRO A 114 11.68 -9.45 -15.31
CA PRO A 114 12.32 -10.74 -15.04
C PRO A 114 12.64 -10.91 -13.55
N LEU A 115 12.91 -12.14 -13.11
CA LEU A 115 13.08 -12.48 -11.69
C LEU A 115 14.11 -11.59 -10.97
N TYR A 116 15.30 -11.40 -11.55
CA TYR A 116 16.36 -10.63 -10.88
C TYR A 116 15.96 -9.17 -10.67
N VAL A 117 15.35 -8.53 -11.67
CA VAL A 117 14.83 -7.15 -11.57
C VAL A 117 13.72 -7.07 -10.54
N ASN A 118 12.85 -8.09 -10.50
CA ASN A 118 11.79 -8.18 -9.52
C ASN A 118 12.35 -8.25 -8.09
N LEU A 119 13.36 -9.09 -7.84
CA LEU A 119 14.04 -9.19 -6.54
C LEU A 119 14.72 -7.88 -6.13
N VAL A 120 15.32 -7.14 -7.07
CA VAL A 120 15.84 -5.79 -6.82
C VAL A 120 14.72 -4.86 -6.38
N GLY A 121 13.59 -4.87 -7.08
CA GLY A 121 12.40 -4.09 -6.71
C GLY A 121 11.87 -4.41 -5.32
N LEU A 122 11.78 -5.69 -4.96
CA LEU A 122 11.35 -6.11 -3.63
C LEU A 122 12.34 -5.69 -2.53
N SER A 123 13.64 -5.71 -2.83
CA SER A 123 14.68 -5.24 -1.90
C SER A 123 14.57 -3.73 -1.65
N ILE A 124 14.32 -2.95 -2.70
CA ILE A 124 14.06 -1.50 -2.59
C ILE A 124 12.77 -1.23 -1.81
N LEU A 125 11.72 -2.02 -2.06
CA LEU A 125 10.47 -1.91 -1.32
C LEU A 125 10.67 -2.23 0.16
N ALA A 126 11.44 -3.26 0.48
CA ALA A 126 11.79 -3.62 1.85
C ALA A 126 12.54 -2.49 2.56
N TRP A 127 13.55 -1.90 1.90
CA TRP A 127 14.24 -0.72 2.41
C TRP A 127 13.28 0.41 2.76
N GLY A 128 12.40 0.78 1.82
CA GLY A 128 11.44 1.86 2.02
C GLY A 128 10.48 1.55 3.17
N MET A 129 9.96 0.33 3.23
CA MET A 129 9.08 -0.10 4.32
C MET A 129 9.76 -0.06 5.69
N SER A 130 11.01 -0.52 5.79
CA SER A 130 11.79 -0.52 7.04
C SER A 130 12.00 0.88 7.61
N HIS A 131 12.21 1.88 6.75
CA HIS A 131 12.57 3.24 7.17
C HIS A 131 11.42 4.24 6.96
N SER A 132 10.17 3.82 7.21
CA SER A 132 8.98 4.65 6.95
C SER A 132 8.17 5.00 8.20
N LEU A 133 8.59 4.53 9.37
CA LEU A 133 7.84 4.63 10.63
C LEU A 133 8.24 5.82 11.50
N TYR A 134 8.74 6.91 10.90
CA TYR A 134 9.07 8.13 11.63
C TYR A 134 7.93 8.60 12.54
N ASN A 135 8.20 8.67 13.85
CA ASN A 135 7.27 9.04 14.91
C ASN A 135 5.90 8.35 14.81
N SER A 136 5.91 7.07 14.42
CA SER A 136 4.71 6.32 14.15
C SER A 136 4.61 5.08 15.02
N ASP A 137 3.38 4.65 15.22
CA ASP A 137 3.07 3.27 15.55
C ASP A 137 3.41 2.35 14.35
N LEU A 138 3.17 1.04 14.46
CA LEU A 138 3.42 0.13 13.32
C LEU A 138 2.59 0.54 12.08
N SER A 139 1.47 1.27 12.25
CA SER A 139 0.68 1.85 11.16
C SER A 139 0.11 0.82 10.19
N LEU A 140 -0.46 -0.24 10.76
CA LEU A 140 -1.00 -1.40 10.04
C LEU A 140 -1.97 -1.01 8.93
N ASN A 141 -2.78 0.02 9.16
CA ASN A 141 -3.73 0.52 8.16
C ASN A 141 -3.02 1.05 6.89
N VAL A 142 -1.89 1.75 7.02
CA VAL A 142 -1.15 2.28 5.85
C VAL A 142 -0.57 1.14 5.00
N PHE A 143 -0.09 0.08 5.64
CA PHE A 143 0.49 -1.06 4.95
C PHE A 143 -0.57 -1.93 4.27
N PHE A 144 -1.79 -1.98 4.82
CA PHE A 144 -2.92 -2.60 4.13
C PHE A 144 -3.28 -1.87 2.84
N ASP A 145 -3.16 -0.54 2.78
CA ASP A 145 -3.35 0.17 1.50
C ASP A 145 -2.41 -0.39 0.43
N ILE A 146 -1.13 -0.61 0.75
CA ILE A 146 -0.16 -1.18 -0.21
C ILE A 146 -0.68 -2.52 -0.76
N ALA A 147 -1.10 -3.42 0.14
CA ALA A 147 -1.65 -4.72 -0.26
C ALA A 147 -2.92 -4.58 -1.12
N PHE A 148 -3.87 -3.73 -0.72
CA PHE A 148 -5.12 -3.54 -1.45
C PHE A 148 -4.90 -2.93 -2.84
N TYR A 149 -4.02 -1.95 -2.97
CA TYR A 149 -3.71 -1.34 -4.26
C TYR A 149 -2.97 -2.30 -5.20
N LEU A 150 -2.03 -3.09 -4.68
CA LEU A 150 -1.36 -4.12 -5.46
C LEU A 150 -2.34 -5.21 -5.93
N LEU A 151 -3.18 -5.72 -5.02
CA LEU A 151 -4.19 -6.73 -5.34
C LEU A 151 -5.23 -6.21 -6.32
N ALA A 152 -5.76 -5.00 -6.11
CA ALA A 152 -6.69 -4.35 -7.03
C ALA A 152 -6.08 -4.24 -8.43
N THR A 153 -4.83 -3.81 -8.53
CA THR A 153 -4.13 -3.69 -9.81
C THR A 153 -3.93 -5.03 -10.48
N ILE A 154 -3.52 -6.07 -9.75
CA ILE A 154 -3.41 -7.44 -10.29
C ILE A 154 -4.77 -7.93 -10.82
N LEU A 155 -5.86 -7.69 -10.10
CA LEU A 155 -7.21 -8.07 -10.52
C LEU A 155 -7.65 -7.30 -11.78
N ILE A 156 -7.39 -5.99 -11.85
CA ILE A 156 -7.67 -5.15 -13.02
C ILE A 156 -6.88 -5.65 -14.24
N LEU A 157 -5.57 -5.88 -14.11
CA LEU A 157 -4.71 -6.39 -15.18
C LEU A 157 -5.07 -7.80 -15.65
N ASN A 158 -5.73 -8.59 -14.79
CA ASN A 158 -6.23 -9.92 -15.13
C ASN A 158 -7.68 -9.90 -15.64
N LYS A 159 -8.30 -8.72 -15.79
CA LYS A 159 -9.72 -8.55 -16.15
C LYS A 159 -10.67 -9.30 -15.18
N LYS A 160 -10.28 -9.43 -13.91
CA LYS A 160 -11.02 -10.14 -12.85
C LYS A 160 -11.83 -9.16 -11.99
N TYR A 161 -12.62 -8.31 -12.66
CA TYR A 161 -13.32 -7.17 -12.04
C TYR A 161 -14.33 -7.55 -10.96
N VAL A 162 -14.94 -8.74 -11.08
CA VAL A 162 -15.93 -9.25 -10.12
C VAL A 162 -15.43 -9.35 -8.67
N TRP A 163 -14.10 -9.45 -8.48
CA TRP A 163 -13.49 -9.51 -7.15
C TRP A 163 -13.23 -8.14 -6.53
N ILE A 164 -13.27 -7.05 -7.31
CA ILE A 164 -13.01 -5.71 -6.80
C ILE A 164 -14.09 -5.26 -5.78
N PRO A 165 -15.40 -5.51 -5.98
CA PRO A 165 -16.40 -5.25 -4.94
C PRO A 165 -16.10 -5.96 -3.62
N LEU A 166 -15.64 -7.21 -3.66
CA LEU A 166 -15.29 -7.96 -2.45
C LEU A 166 -14.05 -7.37 -1.76
N LEU A 167 -13.04 -6.98 -2.54
CA LEU A 167 -11.85 -6.29 -2.04
C LEU A 167 -12.18 -4.92 -1.42
N MET A 168 -13.20 -4.25 -1.96
CA MET A 168 -13.60 -2.92 -1.53
C MET A 168 -14.16 -2.91 -0.11
N VAL A 169 -14.77 -4.01 0.35
CA VAL A 169 -15.30 -4.11 1.72
C VAL A 169 -14.20 -3.88 2.75
N PRO A 170 -13.13 -4.71 2.85
CA PRO A 170 -12.06 -4.45 3.81
C PRO A 170 -11.31 -3.15 3.51
N ALA A 171 -11.09 -2.78 2.25
CA ALA A 171 -10.39 -1.56 1.91
C ALA A 171 -11.13 -0.29 2.38
N ALA A 172 -12.47 -0.27 2.35
CA ALA A 172 -13.28 0.83 2.87
C ALA A 172 -13.24 0.94 4.40
N PHE A 173 -13.16 -0.18 5.13
CA PHE A 173 -12.93 -0.19 6.59
C PHE A 173 -11.51 0.20 6.98
N ASN A 174 -10.57 0.20 6.02
CA ASN A 174 -9.17 0.48 6.27
C ASN A 174 -8.87 1.98 6.19
N ARG A 175 -9.07 2.61 5.03
CA ARG A 175 -8.75 4.04 4.82
C ARG A 175 -9.60 4.67 3.73
N GLU A 176 -9.79 5.98 3.84
CA GLU A 176 -10.54 6.81 2.89
C GLU A 176 -9.90 6.84 1.49
N THR A 177 -8.57 6.74 1.45
CA THR A 177 -7.78 6.69 0.22
C THR A 177 -8.19 5.53 -0.67
N SER A 178 -8.78 4.44 -0.14
CA SER A 178 -9.26 3.30 -0.94
C SER A 178 -10.32 3.66 -1.98
N ALA A 179 -10.93 4.85 -1.90
CA ALA A 179 -11.82 5.40 -2.93
C ALA A 179 -11.19 5.49 -4.33
N LEU A 180 -9.85 5.49 -4.47
CA LEU A 180 -9.23 5.49 -5.79
C LEU A 180 -9.24 4.10 -6.45
N ILE A 181 -9.48 3.01 -5.72
CA ILE A 181 -9.60 1.66 -6.31
C ILE A 181 -10.74 1.58 -7.34
N PRO A 182 -11.99 1.98 -7.03
CA PRO A 182 -13.05 2.00 -8.03
C PRO A 182 -12.75 2.99 -9.16
N LEU A 183 -12.09 4.11 -8.90
CA LEU A 183 -11.67 5.05 -9.95
C LEU A 183 -10.65 4.42 -10.91
N MET A 184 -9.67 3.68 -10.37
CA MET A 184 -8.70 2.92 -11.18
C MET A 184 -9.42 1.90 -12.07
N LEU A 185 -10.36 1.13 -11.51
CA LEU A 185 -11.14 0.16 -12.28
C LEU A 185 -12.00 0.83 -13.36
N PHE A 186 -12.59 1.98 -13.05
CA PHE A 186 -13.42 2.73 -14.00
C PHE A 186 -12.61 3.24 -15.18
N VAL A 187 -11.44 3.84 -14.94
CA VAL A 187 -10.67 4.51 -15.99
C VAL A 187 -9.80 3.55 -16.80
N PHE A 188 -9.19 2.56 -16.14
CA PHE A 188 -8.15 1.72 -16.75
C PHE A 188 -8.56 1.09 -18.10
N PRO A 189 -9.75 0.47 -18.26
CA PRO A 189 -10.14 -0.20 -19.50
C PRO A 189 -10.35 0.72 -20.70
N TYR A 190 -10.62 2.01 -20.48
CA TYR A 190 -10.78 2.98 -21.57
C TYR A 190 -9.45 3.41 -22.18
N PHE A 191 -8.38 3.30 -21.39
CA PHE A 191 -7.03 3.63 -21.82
C PHE A 191 -6.21 2.38 -22.11
N ASP A 192 -6.70 1.18 -21.85
CA ASP A 192 -6.04 -0.06 -22.25
C ASP A 192 -6.35 -0.37 -23.73
N ASP A 193 -5.32 -0.53 -24.56
CA ASP A 193 -5.42 -0.69 -26.02
C ASP A 193 -6.06 -2.02 -26.48
N THR A 194 -6.56 -2.84 -25.56
CA THR A 194 -7.06 -4.18 -25.90
C THR A 194 -8.36 -4.17 -26.69
N GLY A 195 -8.96 -2.99 -26.99
CA GLY A 195 -10.05 -2.83 -27.97
C GLY A 195 -11.39 -3.48 -27.57
N GLU A 196 -11.49 -4.07 -26.38
CA GLU A 196 -12.67 -4.80 -25.93
C GLU A 196 -13.70 -3.88 -25.26
N SER A 197 -14.57 -3.25 -26.04
CA SER A 197 -15.68 -2.41 -25.53
C SER A 197 -16.54 -3.11 -24.45
N LYS A 198 -16.74 -4.43 -24.56
CA LYS A 198 -17.45 -5.24 -23.55
C LYS A 198 -16.74 -5.27 -22.19
N SER A 199 -15.40 -5.23 -22.17
CA SER A 199 -14.59 -5.21 -20.96
C SER A 199 -14.77 -3.89 -20.20
N ALA A 200 -14.80 -2.76 -20.91
CA ALA A 200 -15.03 -1.44 -20.32
C ALA A 200 -16.40 -1.34 -19.64
N LYS A 201 -17.47 -1.82 -20.30
CA LYS A 201 -18.81 -1.83 -19.69
C LYS A 201 -18.85 -2.64 -18.39
N SER A 202 -18.25 -3.84 -18.40
CA SER A 202 -18.20 -4.71 -17.22
C SER A 202 -17.42 -4.05 -16.07
N ALA A 203 -16.25 -3.49 -16.37
CA ALA A 203 -15.45 -2.79 -15.39
C ALA A 203 -16.18 -1.59 -14.78
N SER A 204 -16.86 -0.77 -15.60
CA SER A 204 -17.64 0.37 -15.11
C SER A 204 -18.76 -0.06 -14.16
N ILE A 205 -19.46 -1.17 -14.44
CA ILE A 205 -20.49 -1.72 -13.53
C ILE A 205 -19.85 -2.09 -12.18
N TYR A 206 -18.77 -2.87 -12.19
CA TYR A 206 -18.11 -3.29 -10.95
C TYR A 206 -17.45 -2.11 -10.21
N ALA A 207 -16.99 -1.08 -10.92
CA ALA A 207 -16.48 0.15 -10.33
C ALA A 207 -17.60 0.92 -9.60
N ILE A 208 -18.78 1.06 -10.22
CA ILE A 208 -19.95 1.70 -9.60
C ILE A 208 -20.37 0.92 -8.35
N ILE A 209 -20.49 -0.41 -8.43
CA ILE A 209 -20.82 -1.26 -7.28
C ILE A 209 -19.79 -1.06 -6.15
N SER A 210 -18.50 -1.04 -6.48
CA SER A 210 -17.43 -0.83 -5.51
C SER A 210 -17.50 0.57 -4.89
N ALA A 211 -17.76 1.62 -5.69
CA ALA A 211 -17.94 2.97 -5.20
C ALA A 211 -19.13 3.08 -4.23
N VAL A 212 -20.25 2.41 -4.54
CA VAL A 212 -21.42 2.33 -3.63
C VAL A 212 -21.05 1.63 -2.33
N ILE A 213 -20.36 0.48 -2.38
CA ILE A 213 -19.88 -0.23 -1.17
C ILE A 213 -19.00 0.70 -0.33
N PHE A 214 -18.05 1.39 -0.95
CA PHE A 214 -17.19 2.36 -0.27
C PHE A 214 -18.01 3.45 0.42
N VAL A 215 -18.93 4.10 -0.30
CA VAL A 215 -19.77 5.18 0.24
C VAL A 215 -20.62 4.68 1.42
N VAL A 216 -21.24 3.51 1.29
CA VAL A 216 -22.07 2.92 2.36
C VAL A 216 -21.25 2.65 3.61
N ILE A 217 -20.07 2.04 3.49
CA ILE A 217 -19.20 1.76 4.65
C ILE A 217 -18.64 3.05 5.23
N PHE A 218 -18.11 3.94 4.39
CA PHE A 218 -17.54 5.22 4.82
C PHE A 218 -18.54 6.09 5.56
N TRP A 219 -19.76 6.20 5.02
CA TRP A 219 -20.85 6.95 5.64
C TRP A 219 -21.38 6.22 6.88
N GLY A 220 -21.54 4.90 6.82
CA GLY A 220 -21.97 4.09 7.95
C GLY A 220 -21.06 4.22 9.17
N LEU A 221 -19.74 4.18 8.99
CA LEU A 221 -18.77 4.40 10.07
C LEU A 221 -18.89 5.80 10.68
N ARG A 222 -19.07 6.83 9.85
CA ARG A 222 -19.22 8.23 10.30
C ARG A 222 -20.54 8.48 11.00
N SER A 223 -21.62 7.84 10.54
CA SER A 223 -22.92 7.90 11.20
C SER A 223 -22.92 7.15 12.53
N TYR A 224 -22.18 6.03 12.62
CA TYR A 224 -22.09 5.23 13.84
C TYR A 224 -21.26 5.91 14.94
N TYR A 225 -20.05 6.40 14.61
CA TYR A 225 -19.16 7.05 15.59
C TYR A 225 -19.42 8.55 15.79
N GLY A 226 -20.28 9.14 14.95
CA GLY A 226 -20.52 10.57 14.92
C GLY A 226 -19.40 11.36 14.23
N GLU A 227 -19.63 12.66 14.05
CA GLU A 227 -18.65 13.57 13.47
C GLU A 227 -17.54 13.89 14.49
N GLN A 228 -16.29 13.80 14.04
CA GLN A 228 -15.11 14.09 14.84
C GLN A 228 -14.19 15.04 14.08
N LYS A 229 -13.55 15.96 14.80
CA LYS A 229 -12.60 16.92 14.21
C LYS A 229 -11.42 16.18 13.61
N PHE A 230 -11.23 16.32 12.29
CA PHE A 230 -10.08 15.74 11.60
C PHE A 230 -8.80 16.50 11.99
N LEU A 231 -7.90 15.83 12.70
CA LEU A 231 -6.61 16.37 13.11
C LEU A 231 -5.49 15.38 12.72
N THR A 232 -4.32 15.89 12.36
CA THR A 232 -3.13 15.05 12.21
C THR A 232 -2.65 14.54 13.58
N ALA A 233 -1.68 13.60 13.59
CA ALA A 233 -1.03 13.14 14.83
C ALA A 233 -0.51 14.30 15.71
N ASP A 234 0.08 15.31 15.06
CA ASP A 234 0.59 16.51 15.74
C ASP A 234 -0.47 17.62 15.96
N GLY A 235 -1.76 17.34 15.72
CA GLY A 235 -2.85 18.29 15.99
C GLY A 235 -3.07 19.38 14.94
N TYR A 236 -2.54 19.23 13.72
CA TYR A 236 -2.78 20.19 12.63
C TYR A 236 -4.11 19.91 11.90
N TYR A 237 -4.72 20.98 11.38
CA TYR A 237 -5.88 20.89 10.51
C TYR A 237 -5.47 20.70 9.04
N PRO A 238 -6.21 19.92 8.24
CA PRO A 238 -6.02 19.86 6.80
C PRO A 238 -6.20 21.22 6.12
N GLY A 239 -5.47 21.44 5.03
CA GLY A 239 -5.62 22.59 4.16
C GLY A 239 -4.29 23.22 3.76
N VAL A 240 -4.37 24.49 3.35
CA VAL A 240 -3.22 25.23 2.82
C VAL A 240 -2.12 25.43 3.87
N GLY A 241 -2.48 25.60 5.15
CA GLY A 241 -1.50 25.70 6.23
C GLY A 241 -0.64 24.43 6.35
N LEU A 242 -1.27 23.26 6.26
CA LEU A 242 -0.56 21.98 6.28
C LEU A 242 0.29 21.76 5.02
N LEU A 243 -0.20 22.20 3.85
CA LEU A 243 0.60 22.21 2.63
C LEU A 243 1.88 23.03 2.80
N ILE A 244 1.77 24.27 3.28
CA ILE A 244 2.92 25.14 3.51
C ILE A 244 3.88 24.47 4.50
N LEU A 245 3.37 23.96 5.63
CA LEU A 245 4.17 23.24 6.61
C LEU A 245 4.93 22.08 5.97
N ASN A 246 4.28 21.26 5.16
CA ASN A 246 4.91 20.13 4.48
C ASN A 246 6.00 20.55 3.51
N LEU A 247 5.81 21.66 2.79
CA LEU A 247 6.78 22.18 1.82
C LEU A 247 7.98 22.85 2.49
N THR A 248 7.80 23.52 3.64
CA THR A 248 8.86 24.29 4.30
C THR A 248 9.58 23.51 5.40
N ARG A 249 8.97 22.47 5.96
CA ARG A 249 9.54 21.69 7.08
C ARG A 249 10.62 20.73 6.57
N TRP A 250 11.87 20.96 6.95
CA TRP A 250 13.04 20.16 6.52
C TRP A 250 12.88 18.65 6.76
N ILE A 251 12.43 18.26 7.96
CA ILE A 251 12.27 16.84 8.31
C ILE A 251 11.31 16.09 7.37
N SER A 252 10.33 16.77 6.75
CA SER A 252 9.44 16.14 5.77
C SER A 252 10.23 15.62 4.56
N TRP A 253 11.17 16.41 4.06
CA TRP A 253 11.99 16.07 2.91
C TRP A 253 13.06 15.03 3.25
N GLU A 254 13.65 15.13 4.45
CA GLU A 254 14.58 14.13 4.96
C GLU A 254 13.92 12.75 5.04
N GLN A 255 12.74 12.64 5.65
CA GLN A 255 12.03 11.37 5.77
C GLN A 255 11.56 10.83 4.41
N LEU A 256 11.09 11.71 3.50
CA LEU A 256 10.79 11.29 2.13
C LEU A 256 12.00 10.72 1.41
N LEU A 257 13.18 11.34 1.54
CA LEU A 257 14.41 10.86 0.91
C LEU A 257 14.90 9.55 1.53
N ILE A 258 14.81 9.39 2.85
CA ILE A 258 15.17 8.13 3.53
C ILE A 258 14.28 6.98 3.03
N THR A 259 12.98 7.21 2.95
CA THR A 259 11.99 6.17 2.60
C THR A 259 11.94 5.87 1.10
N LEU A 260 11.88 6.90 0.25
CA LEU A 260 11.70 6.73 -1.19
C LEU A 260 13.03 6.66 -1.95
N GLY A 261 14.11 7.15 -1.36
CA GLY A 261 15.42 7.26 -2.00
C GLY A 261 15.36 8.11 -3.26
N LEU A 262 16.20 7.75 -4.23
CA LEU A 262 16.21 8.36 -5.56
C LEU A 262 15.19 7.75 -6.53
N VAL A 263 14.40 6.76 -6.08
CA VAL A 263 13.54 5.94 -6.95
C VAL A 263 12.51 6.77 -7.70
N PRO A 264 11.77 7.73 -7.11
CA PRO A 264 10.80 8.52 -7.85
C PRO A 264 11.43 9.31 -9.01
N PHE A 265 12.63 9.86 -8.81
CA PHE A 265 13.35 10.62 -9.85
C PHE A 265 13.80 9.70 -10.98
N LEU A 266 14.43 8.58 -10.66
CA LEU A 266 14.86 7.59 -11.65
C LEU A 266 13.68 7.01 -12.42
N ALA A 267 12.54 6.82 -11.76
CA ALA A 267 11.30 6.40 -12.40
C ALA A 267 10.84 7.42 -13.45
N ILE A 268 10.82 8.72 -13.10
CA ILE A 268 10.44 9.79 -14.03
C ILE A 268 11.39 9.84 -15.24
N PHE A 269 12.70 9.71 -15.03
CA PHE A 269 13.66 9.62 -16.14
C PHE A 269 13.39 8.41 -17.05
N ALA A 270 12.94 7.29 -16.47
CA ALA A 270 12.54 6.10 -17.21
C ALA A 270 11.13 6.17 -17.82
N PHE A 271 10.39 7.28 -17.69
CA PHE A 271 8.96 7.34 -18.07
C PHE A 271 8.68 6.91 -19.53
N GLY A 272 9.61 7.20 -20.45
CA GLY A 272 9.52 6.77 -21.84
C GLY A 272 9.39 5.24 -22.00
N SER A 273 10.11 4.47 -21.18
CA SER A 273 10.16 3.00 -21.26
C SER A 273 9.04 2.30 -20.50
N TRP A 274 8.16 3.03 -19.80
CA TRP A 274 7.12 2.41 -19.00
C TRP A 274 6.09 1.67 -19.87
N PRO A 275 5.59 0.50 -19.43
CA PRO A 275 4.44 -0.12 -20.08
C PRO A 275 3.20 0.76 -19.89
N ARG A 276 2.29 0.74 -20.87
CA ARG A 276 1.08 1.58 -20.88
C ARG A 276 0.22 1.45 -19.61
N PRO A 277 -0.03 0.24 -19.06
CA PRO A 277 -0.72 0.09 -17.79
C PRO A 277 -0.12 0.93 -16.65
N LEU A 278 1.21 0.99 -16.57
CA LEU A 278 1.90 1.73 -15.52
C LEU A 278 1.74 3.25 -15.68
N LYS A 279 1.76 3.75 -16.93
CA LYS A 279 1.49 5.17 -17.24
C LYS A 279 0.08 5.57 -16.84
N ILE A 280 -0.92 4.71 -17.11
CA ILE A 280 -2.31 4.95 -16.70
C ILE A 280 -2.42 5.05 -15.18
N ILE A 281 -1.85 4.08 -14.46
CA ILE A 281 -1.88 4.05 -12.99
C ILE A 281 -1.17 5.26 -12.41
N PHE A 282 -0.03 5.68 -12.98
CA PHE A 282 0.67 6.90 -12.56
C PHE A 282 -0.25 8.11 -12.58
N TRP A 283 -0.90 8.39 -13.73
CA TRP A 283 -1.75 9.57 -13.87
C TRP A 283 -3.01 9.54 -13.00
N LEU A 284 -3.52 8.34 -12.68
CA LEU A 284 -4.70 8.18 -11.82
C LEU A 284 -4.37 8.28 -10.34
N VAL A 285 -3.29 7.62 -9.90
CA VAL A 285 -3.00 7.46 -8.48
C VAL A 285 -2.08 8.57 -7.99
N VAL A 286 -0.94 8.80 -8.64
CA VAL A 286 0.15 9.60 -8.07
C VAL A 286 -0.26 11.06 -7.84
N PRO A 287 -0.81 11.81 -8.81
CA PRO A 287 -1.19 13.21 -8.58
C PRO A 287 -2.24 13.37 -7.47
N ILE A 288 -3.28 12.54 -7.48
CA ILE A 288 -4.35 12.59 -6.49
C ILE A 288 -3.80 12.21 -5.10
N TRP A 289 -2.96 11.17 -5.04
CA TRP A 289 -2.37 10.69 -3.79
C TRP A 289 -1.47 11.75 -3.15
N PHE A 290 -0.59 12.38 -3.92
CA PHE A 290 0.26 13.46 -3.44
C PHE A 290 -0.58 14.67 -3.04
N GLY A 291 -1.56 15.06 -3.86
CA GLY A 291 -2.46 16.17 -3.54
C GLY A 291 -3.19 15.97 -2.21
N VAL A 292 -3.78 14.80 -1.98
CA VAL A 292 -4.47 14.51 -0.71
C VAL A 292 -3.49 14.53 0.47
N HIS A 293 -2.34 13.87 0.38
CA HIS A 293 -1.45 13.73 1.54
C HIS A 293 -0.69 15.01 1.88
N PHE A 294 -0.34 15.85 0.90
CA PHE A 294 0.27 17.16 1.19
C PHE A 294 -0.70 18.12 1.88
N PHE A 295 -2.01 17.98 1.63
CA PHE A 295 -3.03 18.85 2.23
C PHE A 295 -3.66 18.29 3.50
N ALA A 296 -3.68 16.97 3.69
CA ALA A 296 -4.44 16.33 4.78
C ALA A 296 -3.58 15.47 5.73
N SER A 297 -2.26 15.40 5.54
CA SER A 297 -1.38 14.60 6.40
C SER A 297 0.00 15.24 6.50
N LEU A 298 0.78 14.80 7.49
CA LEU A 298 2.17 15.22 7.61
C LEU A 298 3.03 14.38 6.68
N VAL A 299 3.73 15.02 5.75
CA VAL A 299 4.56 14.34 4.75
C VAL A 299 5.79 13.66 5.37
N ALA A 300 6.21 14.12 6.56
CA ALA A 300 7.20 13.44 7.39
C ALA A 300 6.78 12.01 7.78
N GLU A 301 5.46 11.70 7.76
CA GLU A 301 4.94 10.33 7.84
C GLU A 301 5.09 9.63 6.47
N SER A 302 6.34 9.47 6.02
CA SER A 302 6.71 9.05 4.66
C SER A 302 6.13 7.69 4.24
N ARG A 303 5.74 6.81 5.18
CA ARG A 303 4.95 5.58 4.92
C ARG A 303 3.72 5.82 4.05
N LEU A 304 3.12 7.01 4.13
CA LEU A 304 1.97 7.40 3.31
C LEU A 304 2.27 7.32 1.81
N PHE A 305 3.53 7.40 1.38
CA PHE A 305 3.95 7.38 -0.02
C PHE A 305 4.39 5.99 -0.50
N LEU A 306 4.29 4.95 0.33
CA LEU A 306 4.66 3.60 -0.05
C LEU A 306 3.73 2.99 -1.11
N VAL A 307 2.47 3.45 -1.21
CA VAL A 307 1.55 3.01 -2.28
C VAL A 307 2.06 3.47 -3.66
N PRO A 308 2.25 4.78 -3.94
CA PRO A 308 2.93 5.22 -5.16
C PRO A 308 4.30 4.57 -5.39
N GLN A 309 5.09 4.38 -4.33
CA GLN A 309 6.40 3.77 -4.43
C GLN A 309 6.33 2.33 -4.95
N ALA A 310 5.53 1.48 -4.30
CA ALA A 310 5.38 0.07 -4.64
C ALA A 310 4.68 -0.12 -5.98
N LEU A 311 3.64 0.68 -6.24
CA LEU A 311 2.77 0.51 -7.39
C LEU A 311 3.33 1.15 -8.66
N VAL A 312 4.07 2.25 -8.55
CA VAL A 312 4.45 3.07 -9.70
C VAL A 312 5.94 3.32 -9.80
N PHE A 313 6.57 3.89 -8.77
CA PHE A 313 7.95 4.37 -8.90
C PHE A 313 8.96 3.23 -9.01
N ILE A 314 8.88 2.21 -8.16
CA ILE A 314 9.77 1.04 -8.26
C ILE A 314 9.66 0.35 -9.63
N PRO A 315 8.48 -0.13 -10.07
CA PRO A 315 8.38 -0.77 -11.39
C PRO A 315 8.71 0.18 -12.55
N GLY A 316 8.44 1.48 -12.40
CA GLY A 316 8.78 2.49 -13.40
C GLY A 316 10.28 2.66 -13.59
N MET A 317 11.02 2.82 -12.48
CA MET A 317 12.48 2.85 -12.49
C MET A 317 13.05 1.57 -13.11
N LEU A 318 12.56 0.40 -12.68
CA LEU A 318 13.04 -0.90 -13.15
C LEU A 318 12.75 -1.13 -14.64
N SER A 319 11.66 -0.59 -15.17
CA SER A 319 11.34 -0.63 -16.60
C SER A 319 12.37 0.12 -17.45
N GLY A 320 13.10 1.09 -16.88
CA GLY A 320 14.21 1.78 -17.54
C GLY A 320 15.50 0.96 -17.62
N LEU A 321 15.68 -0.02 -16.74
CA LEU A 321 16.88 -0.86 -16.68
C LEU A 321 16.84 -2.06 -17.61
N ILE A 322 15.65 -2.39 -18.14
CA ILE A 322 15.50 -3.49 -19.07
C ILE A 322 15.69 -2.93 -20.47
N GLU A 323 16.76 -3.36 -21.15
CA GLU A 323 16.85 -3.22 -22.60
C GLU A 323 15.58 -3.85 -23.20
N ARG A 324 14.70 -3.01 -23.76
CA ARG A 324 13.72 -3.50 -24.71
C ARG A 324 14.52 -3.91 -25.94
N SER A 325 15.02 -5.14 -25.93
CA SER A 325 15.43 -5.78 -27.17
C SER A 325 14.21 -5.72 -28.08
N ASP A 326 14.26 -4.86 -29.09
CA ASP A 326 13.18 -4.61 -30.04
C ASP A 326 12.60 -5.94 -30.50
N VAL A 327 11.45 -6.29 -29.94
CA VAL A 327 10.55 -7.28 -30.50
C VAL A 327 9.27 -6.50 -30.71
N GLU A 328 9.19 -5.99 -31.93
CA GLU A 328 7.95 -5.80 -32.67
C GLU A 328 6.89 -6.80 -32.17
N LEU A 329 5.99 -6.32 -31.30
CA LEU A 329 4.69 -6.95 -31.15
C LEU A 329 3.86 -6.40 -32.31
N LYS A 330 3.92 -7.12 -33.43
CA LYS A 330 2.85 -7.14 -34.43
C LYS A 330 1.56 -7.64 -33.78
#